data_AF-A0A7C6A6Q5-F1
#
_entry.id   AF-A0A7C6A6Q5-F1
#
_cell.length_a   1.000
_cell.length_b   1.000
_cell.length_c   1.000
_cell.angle_alpha   90.00
_cell.angle_beta   90.00
_cell.angle_gamma   90.00
#
_symmetry.space_group_name_H-M   'P 1'
#
loop_
_entity.id
_entity.type
_entity.pdbx_description
1 polymer ?
#
loop_
_entity_poly.entity_id
_entity_poly.type
_entity_poly.pdbx_seq_one_letter_code
_entity_poly.pdbx_strand_id
1 'polypeptide(L)'
;MIKKLKKYINVIFLNLVKHFISPFIKLDNNLVLFSSLNGSFVDNSKYLYLAMVKENSFKAFWVAHDKNTFNFLKDQNLPVLKIGFGMFFKAIRAKFFVTTHNYQDVYYVKNKKTIVIHLWHGTPLKKMGFDAKVDRKKFYLKEKLGLYEHKYTDYLCIASKNIIYAFESAFGIAKQKILPTGQPRNDILFKA
;
A
#
# COMPACT_ATOMS: atom_id res chain seq x y z
N MET A 1 7.15 13.07 -21.33
CA MET A 1 6.58 14.19 -20.54
C MET A 1 5.05 14.14 -20.45
N ILE A 2 4.34 14.03 -21.57
CA ILE A 2 2.85 14.04 -21.65
C ILE A 2 2.16 12.95 -20.81
N LYS A 3 2.65 11.70 -20.82
CA LYS A 3 2.05 10.60 -20.02
C LYS A 3 2.07 10.87 -18.50
N LYS A 4 3.15 11.47 -18.00
CA LYS A 4 3.27 11.84 -16.58
C LYS A 4 2.29 12.97 -16.25
N LEU A 5 2.19 13.99 -17.11
CA LEU A 5 1.25 15.09 -16.92
C LEU A 5 -0.21 14.61 -16.90
N LYS A 6 -0.60 13.75 -17.85
CA LYS A 6 -1.94 13.12 -17.86
C LYS A 6 -2.23 12.36 -16.57
N LYS A 7 -1.25 11.62 -16.05
CA LYS A 7 -1.37 10.92 -14.76
C LYS A 7 -1.67 11.91 -13.62
N TYR A 8 -0.92 13.01 -13.51
CA TYR A 8 -1.15 14.00 -12.46
C TYR A 8 -2.52 14.67 -12.56
N ILE A 9 -2.94 15.06 -13.77
CA ILE A 9 -4.26 15.64 -14.02
C ILE A 9 -5.35 14.65 -13.59
N ASN A 10 -5.24 13.38 -13.98
CA ASN A 10 -6.19 12.34 -13.57
C ASN A 10 -6.22 12.16 -12.04
N VAL A 11 -5.07 12.17 -11.37
CA VAL A 11 -5.01 12.04 -9.91
C VAL A 11 -5.68 13.23 -9.22
N ILE A 12 -5.49 14.46 -9.72
CA ILE A 12 -6.14 15.66 -9.21
C ILE A 12 -7.65 15.55 -9.43
N PHE A 13 -8.09 15.24 -10.64
CA PHE A 13 -9.49 15.06 -10.98
C PHE A 13 -10.17 14.01 -10.10
N LEU A 14 -9.58 12.82 -9.95
CA LEU A 14 -10.14 11.75 -9.12
C LEU A 14 -10.18 12.13 -7.64
N ASN A 15 -9.23 12.93 -7.14
CA ASN A 15 -9.27 13.45 -5.77
C ASN A 15 -10.37 14.49 -5.57
N LEU A 16 -10.61 15.36 -6.57
CA LEU A 16 -11.73 16.30 -6.56
C LEU A 16 -13.07 15.54 -6.57
N VAL A 17 -13.24 14.59 -7.49
CA VAL A 17 -14.42 13.74 -7.56
C VAL A 17 -14.64 13.04 -6.21
N LYS A 18 -13.59 12.40 -5.65
CA LYS A 18 -13.64 11.80 -4.31
C LYS A 18 -14.12 12.81 -3.26
N HIS A 19 -13.60 14.03 -3.26
CA HIS A 19 -13.94 15.03 -2.24
C HIS A 19 -15.46 15.26 -2.17
N PHE A 20 -16.13 15.39 -3.32
CA PHE A 20 -17.57 15.59 -3.39
C PHE A 20 -18.39 14.32 -3.11
N ILE A 21 -17.94 13.14 -3.53
CA ILE A 21 -18.72 11.90 -3.35
C ILE A 21 -18.47 11.20 -2.02
N SER A 22 -17.28 11.36 -1.42
CA SER A 22 -16.87 10.60 -0.23
C SER A 22 -17.76 10.79 1.02
N PRO A 23 -18.41 11.95 1.26
CA PRO A 23 -19.38 12.08 2.35
C PRO A 23 -20.58 11.15 2.20
N PHE A 24 -20.96 10.80 0.97
CA PHE A 24 -22.12 9.95 0.66
C PHE A 24 -21.76 8.47 0.57
N ILE A 25 -20.47 8.13 0.70
CA ILE A 25 -19.98 6.76 0.54
C ILE A 25 -19.65 6.17 1.90
N LYS A 26 -20.45 5.16 2.28
CA LYS A 26 -20.20 4.35 3.47
C LYS A 26 -18.94 3.48 3.26
N LEU A 27 -18.04 3.55 4.24
CA LEU A 27 -16.86 2.69 4.33
C LEU A 27 -17.30 1.25 4.60
N ASP A 28 -16.74 0.29 3.89
CA ASP A 28 -16.90 -1.14 4.16
C ASP A 28 -15.75 -1.59 5.08
N ASN A 29 -16.08 -1.82 6.35
CA ASN A 29 -15.12 -2.21 7.39
C ASN A 29 -14.44 -3.56 7.13
N ASN A 30 -15.01 -4.39 6.24
CA ASN A 30 -14.48 -5.71 5.91
C ASN A 30 -13.74 -5.72 4.57
N LEU A 31 -13.64 -4.58 3.86
CA LEU A 31 -12.99 -4.49 2.56
C LEU A 31 -11.51 -4.12 2.70
N VAL A 32 -10.66 -5.01 2.17
CA VAL A 32 -9.20 -4.88 2.18
C VAL A 32 -8.68 -4.93 0.74
N LEU A 33 -7.90 -3.93 0.36
CA LEU A 33 -7.25 -3.89 -0.95
C LEU A 33 -5.75 -4.12 -0.81
N PHE A 34 -5.22 -5.07 -1.56
CA PHE A 34 -3.83 -5.46 -1.58
C PHE A 34 -3.16 -5.06 -2.89
N SER A 35 -1.89 -4.69 -2.82
CA SER A 35 -1.02 -4.58 -3.98
C SER A 35 0.46 -4.60 -3.57
N SER A 36 1.34 -4.82 -4.54
CA SER A 36 2.79 -4.71 -4.39
C SER A 36 3.41 -4.22 -5.69
N LEU A 37 4.50 -3.45 -5.61
CA LEU A 37 5.35 -3.07 -6.74
C LEU A 37 4.56 -2.73 -8.01
N ASN A 38 3.74 -1.67 -7.93
CA ASN A 38 2.83 -1.28 -9.02
C ASN A 38 1.90 -2.41 -9.52
N GLY A 39 1.28 -3.18 -8.62
CA GLY A 39 0.27 -4.19 -8.97
C GLY A 39 0.80 -5.59 -9.23
N SER A 40 2.11 -5.82 -9.17
CA SER A 40 2.76 -7.12 -9.35
C SER A 40 2.41 -8.08 -8.22
N PHE A 41 2.02 -9.31 -8.52
CA PHE A 41 1.62 -10.30 -7.50
C PHE A 41 2.82 -10.94 -6.77
N VAL A 42 3.45 -10.20 -5.87
CA VAL A 42 4.71 -10.58 -5.18
C VAL A 42 4.79 -10.10 -3.73
N ASP A 43 5.86 -10.50 -3.05
CA ASP A 43 6.33 -10.02 -1.73
C ASP A 43 5.34 -10.27 -0.57
N ASN A 44 5.52 -9.59 0.56
CA ASN A 44 4.72 -9.74 1.78
C ASN A 44 3.22 -9.57 1.53
N SER A 45 2.85 -8.64 0.66
CA SER A 45 1.45 -8.37 0.31
C SER A 45 0.78 -9.60 -0.30
N LYS A 46 1.46 -10.32 -1.20
CA LYS A 46 0.94 -11.57 -1.80
C LYS A 46 0.62 -12.62 -0.73
N TYR A 47 1.55 -12.86 0.18
CA TYR A 47 1.38 -13.93 1.17
C TYR A 47 0.29 -13.60 2.19
N LEU A 48 0.21 -12.34 2.64
CA LEU A 48 -0.89 -11.91 3.52
C LEU A 48 -2.24 -11.93 2.80
N TYR A 49 -2.28 -11.50 1.54
CA TYR A 49 -3.48 -11.58 0.71
C TYR A 49 -4.00 -13.03 0.59
N LEU A 50 -3.11 -13.98 0.27
CA LEU A 50 -3.48 -15.39 0.13
C LEU A 50 -3.99 -15.97 1.45
N ALA A 51 -3.34 -15.64 2.57
CA ALA A 51 -3.81 -16.05 3.90
C ALA A 51 -5.22 -15.52 4.19
N MET A 52 -5.47 -14.23 3.93
CA MET A 52 -6.78 -13.62 4.17
C MET A 52 -7.88 -14.13 3.24
N VAL A 53 -7.55 -14.41 1.97
CA VAL A 53 -8.50 -15.06 1.04
C VAL A 53 -8.86 -16.47 1.55
N LYS A 54 -7.87 -17.23 2.04
CA LYS A 54 -8.10 -18.58 2.57
C LYS A 54 -8.97 -18.56 3.83
N GLU A 55 -8.73 -17.63 4.76
CA GLU A 55 -9.52 -17.50 5.98
C GLU A 55 -10.94 -16.98 5.73
N ASN A 56 -11.16 -16.28 4.61
CA ASN A 56 -12.45 -15.73 4.19
C ASN A 56 -13.13 -14.83 5.24
N SER A 57 -12.34 -14.24 6.15
CA SER A 57 -12.80 -13.35 7.23
C SER A 57 -13.03 -11.91 6.74
N PHE A 58 -12.37 -11.52 5.65
CA PHE A 58 -12.46 -10.20 5.02
C PHE A 58 -12.72 -10.33 3.52
N LYS A 59 -13.34 -9.29 2.95
CA LYS A 59 -13.43 -9.10 1.50
C LYS A 59 -12.08 -8.60 0.99
N ALA A 60 -11.14 -9.51 0.80
CA ALA A 60 -9.82 -9.22 0.26
C ALA A 60 -9.85 -9.16 -1.27
N PHE A 61 -9.26 -8.12 -1.86
CA PHE A 61 -9.05 -8.02 -3.30
C PHE A 61 -7.62 -7.59 -3.61
N TRP A 62 -7.02 -8.23 -4.63
CA TRP A 62 -5.79 -7.75 -5.22
C TRP A 62 -6.06 -6.64 -6.24
N VAL A 63 -5.24 -5.60 -6.29
CA VAL A 63 -5.29 -4.56 -7.33
C VAL A 63 -4.16 -4.78 -8.33
N ALA A 64 -4.52 -5.24 -9.53
CA ALA A 64 -3.59 -5.47 -10.64
C ALA A 64 -3.52 -4.25 -11.56
N HIS A 65 -2.31 -3.84 -11.94
CA HIS A 65 -2.07 -2.69 -12.81
C HIS A 65 -1.86 -3.07 -14.27
N ASP A 66 -1.46 -4.32 -14.52
CA ASP A 66 -1.27 -4.86 -15.85
C ASP A 66 -2.24 -6.02 -16.14
N LYS A 67 -2.41 -6.33 -17.43
CA LYS A 67 -3.36 -7.35 -17.88
C LYS A 67 -2.90 -8.76 -17.52
N ASN A 68 -1.59 -9.01 -17.46
CA ASN A 68 -1.04 -10.33 -17.21
C ASN A 68 -1.31 -10.73 -15.75
N THR A 69 -1.00 -9.85 -14.79
CA THR A 69 -1.30 -10.09 -13.37
C THR A 69 -2.81 -10.24 -13.13
N PHE A 70 -3.63 -9.39 -13.77
CA PHE A 70 -5.09 -9.49 -13.65
C PHE A 70 -5.61 -10.84 -14.14
N ASN A 71 -5.21 -11.26 -15.35
CA ASN A 71 -5.64 -12.52 -15.93
C ASN A 71 -5.13 -13.71 -15.10
N PHE A 72 -3.84 -13.71 -14.73
CA PHE A 72 -3.26 -14.76 -13.89
C PHE A 72 -4.06 -14.98 -12.60
N LEU A 73 -4.38 -13.91 -11.87
CA LEU A 73 -5.16 -14.04 -10.63
C LEU A 73 -6.59 -14.50 -10.89
N LYS A 74 -7.22 -13.99 -11.96
CA LYS A 74 -8.57 -14.40 -12.34
C LYS A 74 -8.63 -15.88 -12.70
N ASP A 75 -7.65 -16.40 -13.44
CA ASP A 75 -7.57 -17.81 -13.85
C ASP A 75 -7.35 -18.74 -12.64
N GLN A 76 -6.73 -18.23 -11.57
CA GLN A 76 -6.59 -18.92 -10.29
C GLN A 76 -7.81 -18.77 -9.36
N ASN A 77 -8.91 -18.19 -9.85
CA ASN A 77 -10.11 -17.85 -9.05
C ASN A 77 -9.82 -16.96 -7.83
N LEU A 78 -8.77 -16.13 -7.90
CA LEU A 78 -8.41 -15.21 -6.84
C LEU A 78 -9.12 -13.85 -7.02
N PRO A 79 -9.75 -13.29 -5.97
CA PRO A 79 -10.40 -11.97 -6.04
C PRO A 79 -9.48 -10.84 -6.50
N VAL A 80 -9.69 -10.33 -7.71
CA VAL A 80 -8.82 -9.31 -8.32
C VAL A 80 -9.61 -8.17 -8.93
N LEU A 81 -9.02 -6.97 -8.89
CA LEU A 81 -9.50 -5.74 -9.48
C LEU A 81 -8.49 -5.23 -10.50
N LYS A 82 -8.99 -4.77 -11.64
CA LYS A 82 -8.21 -4.02 -12.61
C LYS A 82 -8.31 -2.53 -12.32
N ILE A 83 -7.25 -1.77 -12.60
CA ILE A 83 -7.32 -0.30 -12.61
C ILE A 83 -8.48 0.16 -13.51
N GLY A 84 -9.36 0.99 -12.94
CA GLY A 84 -10.50 1.58 -13.62
C GLY A 84 -11.57 2.07 -12.65
N PHE A 85 -12.75 2.40 -13.17
CA PHE A 85 -13.87 2.93 -12.37
C PHE A 85 -14.29 1.99 -11.23
N GLY A 86 -14.41 0.68 -11.50
CA GLY A 86 -14.77 -0.30 -10.47
C GLY A 86 -13.79 -0.35 -9.30
N MET A 87 -12.49 -0.19 -9.58
CA MET A 87 -11.47 -0.10 -8.54
C MET A 87 -11.52 1.26 -7.82
N PHE A 88 -11.80 2.37 -8.51
CA PHE A 88 -12.00 3.68 -7.84
C PHE A 88 -13.09 3.61 -6.77
N PHE A 89 -14.26 3.03 -7.09
CA PHE A 89 -15.35 2.88 -6.12
C PHE A 89 -15.02 1.94 -4.96
N LYS A 90 -14.29 0.85 -5.21
CA LYS A 90 -13.81 -0.01 -4.12
C LYS A 90 -12.76 0.70 -3.25
N ALA A 91 -11.84 1.44 -3.84
CA ALA A 91 -10.79 2.17 -3.14
C ALA A 91 -11.33 3.22 -2.16
N ILE A 92 -12.36 3.97 -2.54
CA ILE A 92 -13.00 4.97 -1.67
C ILE A 92 -13.92 4.36 -0.60
N ARG A 93 -14.28 3.07 -0.73
CA ARG A 93 -15.05 2.30 0.25
C ARG A 93 -14.18 1.45 1.16
N ALA A 94 -12.98 1.07 0.76
CA ALA A 94 -12.16 0.12 1.49
C ALA A 94 -11.68 0.70 2.83
N LYS A 95 -11.82 -0.10 3.89
CA LYS A 95 -11.30 0.24 5.20
C LYS A 95 -9.78 0.13 5.26
N PHE A 96 -9.20 -0.83 4.54
CA PHE A 96 -7.78 -1.12 4.62
C PHE A 96 -7.12 -1.15 3.23
N PHE A 97 -5.98 -0.48 3.11
CA PHE A 97 -5.02 -0.66 2.02
C PHE A 97 -3.79 -1.35 2.57
N VAL A 98 -3.35 -2.42 1.93
CA VAL A 98 -2.15 -3.18 2.32
C VAL A 98 -1.14 -3.15 1.18
N THR A 99 0.04 -2.58 1.45
CA THR A 99 1.08 -2.34 0.42
C THR A 99 2.48 -2.69 0.93
N THR A 100 3.48 -2.62 0.05
CA THR A 100 4.88 -2.98 0.37
C THR A 100 5.89 -1.88 0.05
N HIS A 101 5.55 -0.97 -0.87
CA HIS A 101 6.45 0.11 -1.28
C HIS A 101 5.81 1.48 -1.11
N ASN A 102 4.56 1.63 -1.55
CA ASN A 102 3.81 2.87 -1.41
C ASN A 102 2.30 2.56 -1.36
N TYR A 103 1.51 3.35 -0.65
CA TYR A 103 0.03 3.24 -0.68
C TYR A 103 -0.52 3.33 -2.13
N GLN A 104 0.20 4.05 -3.00
CA GLN A 104 -0.12 4.18 -4.43
C GLN A 104 0.01 2.86 -5.22
N ASP A 105 0.63 1.82 -4.62
CA ASP A 105 0.58 0.46 -5.15
C ASP A 105 -0.86 -0.01 -5.27
N VAL A 106 -1.74 0.32 -4.30
CA VAL A 106 -3.17 0.03 -4.39
C VAL A 106 -3.85 1.09 -5.24
N TYR A 107 -3.83 2.36 -4.81
CA TYR A 107 -4.42 3.44 -5.58
C TYR A 107 -4.02 4.83 -5.10
N TYR A 108 -4.10 5.81 -6.01
CA TYR A 108 -3.78 7.22 -5.72
C TYR A 108 -4.82 7.91 -4.83
N VAL A 109 -6.01 7.34 -4.73
CA VAL A 109 -7.17 7.96 -4.06
C VAL A 109 -7.70 7.01 -2.99
N LYS A 110 -7.75 7.49 -1.75
CA LYS A 110 -8.32 6.76 -0.61
C LYS A 110 -9.27 7.64 0.20
N ASN A 111 -10.17 7.01 0.96
CA ASN A 111 -10.97 7.71 1.95
C ASN A 111 -10.07 8.20 3.10
N LYS A 112 -10.44 9.31 3.76
CA LYS A 112 -9.72 9.80 4.95
C LYS A 112 -9.71 8.75 6.08
N LYS A 113 -10.76 7.92 6.16
CA LYS A 113 -10.92 6.87 7.18
C LYS A 113 -10.26 5.52 6.79
N THR A 114 -9.68 5.42 5.59
CA THR A 114 -8.94 4.23 5.13
C THR A 114 -7.59 4.17 5.82
N ILE A 115 -7.32 3.04 6.47
CA ILE A 115 -6.08 2.70 7.15
C ILE A 115 -5.10 2.09 6.14
N VAL A 116 -3.89 2.63 6.08
CA VAL A 116 -2.81 2.12 5.22
C VAL A 116 -1.83 1.32 6.07
N ILE A 117 -1.74 0.03 5.77
CA ILE A 117 -0.79 -0.91 6.36
C ILE A 117 0.33 -1.14 5.36
N HIS A 118 1.54 -0.76 5.74
CA HIS A 118 2.72 -0.91 4.93
C HIS A 118 3.54 -2.11 5.44
N LEU A 119 3.66 -3.17 4.64
CA LEU A 119 4.37 -4.39 5.02
C LEU A 119 5.88 -4.34 4.77
N TRP A 120 6.33 -3.28 4.10
CA TRP A 120 7.73 -3.12 3.69
C TRP A 120 8.21 -4.32 2.85
N HIS A 121 9.51 -4.40 2.57
CA HIS A 121 10.08 -5.39 1.64
C HIS A 121 11.43 -5.97 2.10
N GLY A 122 11.81 -5.76 3.37
CA GLY A 122 12.95 -6.45 3.98
C GLY A 122 13.65 -5.67 5.09
N THR A 123 14.53 -6.35 5.82
CA THR A 123 15.40 -5.69 6.79
C THR A 123 16.39 -4.77 6.07
N PRO A 124 16.46 -3.47 6.42
CA PRO A 124 17.38 -2.56 5.76
C PRO A 124 18.83 -2.85 6.16
N LEU A 125 19.72 -2.98 5.17
CA LEU A 125 21.17 -3.01 5.38
C LEU A 125 21.81 -1.64 5.13
N LYS A 126 21.32 -0.91 4.12
CA LYS A 126 21.77 0.44 3.77
C LYS A 126 20.89 1.48 4.44
N LYS A 127 21.45 2.66 4.74
CA LYS A 127 20.66 3.83 5.18
C LYS A 127 19.62 4.19 4.12
N MET A 128 18.43 4.57 4.56
CA MET A 128 17.27 4.86 3.70
C MET A 128 16.58 6.15 4.13
N GLY A 129 15.66 6.66 3.32
CA GLY A 129 14.85 7.84 3.66
C GLY A 129 15.69 9.06 4.06
N PHE A 130 15.34 9.70 5.18
CA PHE A 130 16.06 10.86 5.71
C PHE A 130 17.51 10.56 6.13
N ASP A 131 17.81 9.29 6.43
CA ASP A 131 19.15 8.85 6.84
C ASP A 131 20.09 8.61 5.65
N ALA A 132 19.55 8.41 4.46
CA ALA A 132 20.35 8.23 3.25
C ALA A 132 20.90 9.58 2.77
N LYS A 133 22.22 9.83 2.96
CA LYS A 133 22.87 11.11 2.57
C LYS A 133 22.57 11.53 1.12
N VAL A 134 22.56 10.58 0.19
CA VAL A 134 22.35 10.83 -1.25
C VAL A 134 20.90 11.25 -1.54
N ASP A 135 19.93 10.66 -0.85
CA ASP A 135 18.51 10.90 -1.10
C ASP A 135 17.88 11.93 -0.15
N ARG A 136 18.55 12.29 0.96
CA ARG A 136 18.02 13.13 2.03
C ARG A 136 17.37 14.43 1.52
N LYS A 137 18.05 15.17 0.64
CA LYS A 137 17.51 16.43 0.07
C LYS A 137 16.19 16.20 -0.67
N LYS A 138 16.09 15.09 -1.42
CA LYS A 138 14.88 14.71 -2.16
C LYS A 138 13.74 14.34 -1.21
N PHE A 139 14.03 13.66 -0.10
CA PHE A 139 13.04 13.33 0.92
C PHE A 139 12.49 14.58 1.63
N TYR A 140 13.35 15.50 2.07
CA TYR A 140 12.91 16.78 2.63
C TYR A 140 12.10 17.62 1.64
N LEU A 141 12.50 17.65 0.37
CA LEU A 141 11.72 18.35 -0.66
C LEU A 141 10.33 17.72 -0.84
N LYS A 142 10.23 16.39 -0.87
CA LYS A 142 8.94 15.69 -0.92
C LYS A 142 8.08 16.03 0.29
N GLU A 143 8.66 16.08 1.49
CA GLU A 143 7.96 16.46 2.72
C GLU A 143 7.42 17.89 2.66
N LYS A 144 8.27 18.86 2.32
CA LYS A 144 7.89 20.27 2.18
C LYS A 144 6.79 20.49 1.15
N LEU A 145 6.80 19.73 0.05
CA LEU A 145 5.77 19.79 -1.00
C LEU A 145 4.52 18.96 -0.68
N GLY A 146 4.46 18.30 0.48
CA GLY A 146 3.35 17.42 0.84
C GLY A 146 3.23 16.17 -0.04
N LEU A 147 4.30 15.77 -0.72
CA LEU A 147 4.40 14.58 -1.58
C LEU A 147 5.08 13.41 -0.87
N TYR A 148 5.36 13.55 0.43
CA TYR A 148 5.98 12.49 1.21
C TYR A 148 5.03 11.32 1.42
N GLU A 149 5.41 10.14 0.90
CA GLU A 149 4.51 8.99 0.77
C GLU A 149 4.28 8.29 2.12
N HIS A 150 5.31 8.22 2.96
CA HIS A 150 5.24 7.55 4.27
C HIS A 150 4.35 8.27 5.28
N LYS A 151 4.04 9.57 5.08
CA LYS A 151 3.08 10.30 5.93
C LYS A 151 1.66 9.71 5.85
N TYR A 152 1.36 8.95 4.80
CA TYR A 152 0.07 8.28 4.61
C TYR A 152 0.06 6.87 5.19
N THR A 153 1.16 6.42 5.80
CA THR A 153 1.25 5.11 6.45
C THR A 153 0.69 5.21 7.87
N ASP A 154 -0.36 4.44 8.13
CA ASP A 154 -0.97 4.36 9.47
C ASP A 154 -0.25 3.34 10.34
N TYR A 155 0.16 2.21 9.75
CA TYR A 155 0.97 1.18 10.40
C TYR A 155 2.05 0.65 9.46
N LEU A 156 3.24 0.42 9.99
CA LEU A 156 4.38 -0.17 9.29
C LEU A 156 4.77 -1.50 9.94
N CYS A 157 4.58 -2.61 9.25
CA CYS A 157 5.00 -3.93 9.71
C CYS A 157 6.46 -4.18 9.34
N ILE A 158 7.24 -4.68 10.29
CA ILE A 158 8.68 -4.93 10.13
C ILE A 158 9.08 -6.32 10.67
N ALA A 159 10.24 -6.78 10.24
CA ALA A 159 10.73 -8.12 10.54
C ALA A 159 11.00 -8.36 12.04
N SER A 160 11.45 -7.35 12.80
CA SER A 160 11.79 -7.53 14.22
C SER A 160 11.80 -6.21 14.99
N LYS A 161 11.77 -6.27 16.32
CA LYS A 161 11.86 -5.10 17.20
C LYS A 161 13.20 -4.35 17.10
N ASN A 162 14.28 -5.05 16.72
CA ASN A 162 15.64 -4.51 16.71
C ASN A 162 15.86 -3.44 15.64
N ILE A 163 14.97 -3.36 14.65
CA ILE A 163 15.09 -2.43 13.51
C ILE A 163 14.08 -1.29 13.58
N ILE A 164 13.25 -1.19 14.64
CA ILE A 164 12.26 -0.11 14.82
C ILE A 164 12.90 1.26 14.63
N TYR A 165 14.03 1.52 15.31
CA TYR A 165 14.71 2.81 15.26
C TYR A 165 15.15 3.20 13.84
N ALA A 166 15.58 2.22 13.03
CA ALA A 166 15.99 2.48 11.65
C ALA A 166 14.82 2.98 10.79
N PHE A 167 13.60 2.50 11.05
CA PHE A 167 12.40 2.95 10.34
C PHE A 167 11.83 4.26 10.89
N GLU A 168 11.87 4.45 12.21
CA GLU A 168 11.47 5.69 12.87
C GLU A 168 12.33 6.86 12.36
N SER A 169 13.66 6.70 12.39
CA SER A 169 14.60 7.72 11.91
C SER A 169 14.49 7.94 10.41
N ALA A 170 14.52 6.87 9.61
CA ALA A 170 14.54 7.01 8.15
C ALA A 170 13.24 7.56 7.59
N PHE A 171 12.09 7.26 8.20
CA PHE A 171 10.78 7.62 7.64
C PHE A 171 9.93 8.57 8.48
N GLY A 172 10.41 9.02 9.64
CA GLY A 172 9.64 9.90 10.52
C GLY A 172 8.31 9.29 10.97
N ILE A 173 8.22 7.95 10.98
CA ILE A 173 7.02 7.23 11.44
C ILE A 173 7.18 7.02 12.94
N ALA A 174 6.19 7.49 13.71
CA ALA A 174 6.21 7.36 15.16
C ALA A 174 6.30 5.89 15.58
N LYS A 175 7.17 5.58 16.56
CA LYS A 175 7.45 4.22 17.06
C LYS A 175 6.21 3.35 17.28
N GLN A 176 5.14 3.89 17.86
CA GLN A 176 3.89 3.16 18.15
C GLN A 176 3.13 2.68 16.90
N LYS A 177 3.43 3.24 15.72
CA LYS A 177 2.90 2.80 14.43
C LYS A 177 3.75 1.73 13.76
N ILE A 178 4.93 1.42 14.30
CA ILE A 178 5.86 0.44 13.76
C ILE A 178 5.67 -0.87 14.51
N LEU A 179 5.17 -1.88 13.81
CA LEU A 179 4.73 -3.15 14.37
C LEU A 179 5.74 -4.26 14.02
N PRO A 180 6.46 -4.84 14.99
CA PRO A 180 7.39 -5.94 14.75
C PRO A 180 6.65 -7.28 14.65
N THR A 181 5.94 -7.47 13.54
CA THR A 181 5.09 -8.66 13.29
C THR A 181 5.82 -9.82 12.63
N GLY A 182 7.06 -9.60 12.18
CA GLY A 182 7.66 -10.47 11.16
C GLY A 182 7.18 -10.07 9.76
N GLN A 183 7.53 -10.89 8.76
CA GLN A 183 7.22 -10.64 7.36
C GLN A 183 6.42 -11.81 6.77
N PRO A 184 5.20 -11.59 6.25
CA PRO A 184 4.34 -12.67 5.73
C PRO A 184 5.00 -13.58 4.70
N ARG A 185 5.95 -13.06 3.90
CA ARG A 185 6.68 -13.88 2.91
C ARG A 185 7.62 -14.91 3.55
N ASN A 186 7.99 -14.69 4.81
CA ASN A 186 8.87 -15.58 5.55
C ASN A 186 8.10 -16.69 6.27
N ASP A 187 6.77 -16.61 6.39
CA ASP A 187 5.96 -17.62 7.07
C ASP A 187 6.18 -19.02 6.49
N ILE A 188 6.41 -19.12 5.18
CA ILE A 188 6.69 -20.39 4.50
C ILE A 188 8.00 -21.04 4.96
N LEU A 189 8.97 -20.28 5.48
CA LEU A 189 10.25 -20.78 5.98
C LEU A 189 10.10 -21.50 7.33
N PHE A 190 8.98 -21.29 8.02
CA PHE A 190 8.72 -21.84 9.35
C PHE A 190 7.58 -22.87 9.36
N LYS A 191 6.99 -23.16 8.20
CA LYS A 191 6.03 -24.25 8.02
C LYS A 191 6.82 -25.53 7.70
N ALA A 192 7.17 -26.27 8.74
CA ALA A 192 7.62 -27.67 8.62
C ALA A 192 6.42 -28.59 8.37
#